data_AF-A0A8S3KF33-F1
#
_entry.id   AF-A0A8S3KF33-F1
#
_cell.length_a   1.000
_cell.length_b   1.000
_cell.length_c   1.000
_cell.angle_alpha   90.00
_cell.angle_beta   90.00
_cell.angle_gamma   90.00
#
_symmetry.space_group_name_H-M   'P 1'
#
loop_
_entity.id
_entity.type
_entity.pdbx_description
1 polymer ?
#
loop_
_entity_poly.entity_id
_entity_poly.type
_entity_poly.pdbx_seq_one_letter_code
_entity_poly.pdbx_strand_id
1 'polypeptide(L)'
;FKCLFDEQFEVRSVASVTLSGFYQCGFIQINNEDLKYFRSMSKTSYFTKVDGKKVTSPENVVKRHGGALGLCAIVLSSPYEIPNHVPEALMLLCEHSHD
;
A
#
# COMPACT_ATOMS: atom_id res chain seq x y z
N PHE A 1 0.05 6.33 9.13
CA PHE A 1 0.12 6.24 7.66
C PHE A 1 -0.72 7.29 6.91
N LYS A 2 -0.98 8.49 7.47
CA LYS A 2 -1.91 9.47 6.85
C LYS A 2 -1.46 9.93 5.45
N CYS A 3 -0.17 10.22 5.26
CA CYS A 3 0.37 10.71 4.00
C CYS A 3 0.32 9.68 2.85
N LEU A 4 0.20 8.38 3.15
CA LEU A 4 0.01 7.33 2.12
C LEU A 4 -1.36 7.39 1.46
N PHE A 5 -2.33 8.06 2.09
CA PHE A 5 -3.70 8.21 1.61
C PHE A 5 -4.03 9.67 1.30
N ASP A 6 -3.00 10.48 1.04
CA ASP A 6 -3.17 11.87 0.60
C ASP A 6 -3.81 11.92 -0.79
N GLU A 7 -4.48 13.00 -1.15
CA GLU A 7 -5.06 13.19 -2.49
C GLU A 7 -3.98 13.36 -3.56
N GLN A 8 -2.85 14.00 -3.22
CA GLN A 8 -1.74 14.23 -4.13
C GLN A 8 -0.90 12.97 -4.31
N PHE A 9 -0.67 12.59 -5.57
CA PHE A 9 0.11 11.41 -5.91
C PHE A 9 1.56 11.52 -5.43
N GLU A 10 2.15 12.70 -5.58
CA GLU A 10 3.53 13.02 -5.21
C GLU A 10 3.74 12.80 -3.71
N VAL A 11 2.79 13.25 -2.89
CA VAL A 11 2.82 13.06 -1.43
C VAL A 11 2.77 11.58 -1.08
N ARG A 12 1.90 10.80 -1.73
CA ARG A 12 1.80 9.35 -1.49
C ARG A 12 3.08 8.62 -1.88
N SER A 13 3.65 8.94 -3.03
CA SER A 13 4.88 8.33 -3.54
C SER A 13 6.06 8.58 -2.61
N VAL A 14 6.26 9.83 -2.20
CA VAL A 14 7.33 10.20 -1.25
C VAL A 14 7.10 9.57 0.13
N ALA A 15 5.85 9.50 0.59
CA ALA A 15 5.51 8.84 1.84
C ALA A 15 5.86 7.35 1.83
N SER A 16 5.64 6.65 0.71
CA SER A 16 6.02 5.24 0.53
C SER A 16 7.53 5.03 0.63
N VAL A 17 8.31 5.83 -0.10
CA VAL A 17 9.78 5.77 -0.06
C VAL A 17 10.31 6.06 1.33
N THR A 18 9.77 7.09 1.99
CA THR A 18 10.16 7.46 3.36
C THR A 18 9.83 6.34 4.36
N LEU A 19 8.65 5.73 4.23
CA LEU A 19 8.25 4.61 5.07
C LEU A 19 9.16 3.40 4.88
N SER A 20 9.55 3.11 3.63
CA SER A 20 10.50 2.05 3.33
C SER A 20 11.84 2.27 4.05
N GLY A 21 12.34 3.52 4.04
CA GLY A 21 13.54 3.90 4.78
C GLY A 21 13.39 3.71 6.30
N PHE A 22 12.23 4.02 6.88
CA PHE A 22 11.98 3.80 8.31
C PHE A 22 11.94 2.32 8.69
N TYR A 23 11.40 1.47 7.83
CA TYR A 23 11.46 0.02 8.01
C TYR A 23 12.88 -0.50 7.86
N GLN A 24 13.61 -0.02 6.85
CA GLN A 24 14.98 -0.46 6.56
C GLN A 24 15.95 -0.13 7.69
N CYS A 25 15.83 1.06 8.31
CA CYS A 25 16.69 1.43 9.43
C CYS A 25 16.20 0.89 10.80
N GLY A 26 15.11 0.12 10.83
CA GLY A 26 14.55 -0.46 12.04
C GLY A 26 13.88 0.54 12.98
N PHE A 27 13.67 1.79 12.56
CA PHE A 27 12.94 2.80 13.32
C PHE A 27 11.47 2.38 13.53
N ILE A 28 10.89 1.74 12.51
CA ILE A 28 9.60 1.05 12.60
C ILE A 28 9.87 -0.42 12.33
N GLN A 29 9.36 -1.30 13.18
CA GLN A 29 9.43 -2.75 12.97
C GLN A 29 8.24 -3.20 12.12
N ILE A 30 8.49 -4.05 11.13
CA ILE A 30 7.43 -4.59 10.27
C ILE A 30 6.65 -5.62 11.07
N ASN A 31 5.39 -5.31 11.37
CA ASN A 31 4.48 -6.21 12.05
C ASN A 31 3.52 -6.88 11.06
N ASN A 32 3.05 -8.09 11.40
CA ASN A 32 2.01 -8.78 10.62
C ASN A 32 0.70 -7.97 10.54
N GLU A 33 0.45 -7.06 11.49
CA GLU A 33 -0.69 -6.16 11.46
C GLU A 33 -0.57 -5.09 10.36
N ASP A 34 0.64 -4.57 10.12
CA ASP A 34 0.88 -3.60 9.05
C ASP A 34 0.61 -4.25 7.67
N LEU A 35 1.09 -5.48 7.49
CA LEU A 35 0.86 -6.23 6.25
C LEU A 35 -0.64 -6.48 6.02
N LYS A 36 -1.38 -6.86 7.06
CA LYS A 36 -2.85 -7.01 6.99
C LYS A 36 -3.56 -5.68 6.70
N TYR A 37 -3.09 -4.59 7.29
CA TYR A 37 -3.65 -3.26 7.08
C TYR A 37 -3.50 -2.83 5.62
N PHE A 38 -2.28 -2.90 5.06
CA PHE A 38 -2.03 -2.53 3.67
C PHE A 38 -2.71 -3.48 2.68
N ARG A 39 -2.81 -4.77 3.01
CA ARG A 39 -3.60 -5.74 2.26
C ARG A 39 -5.09 -5.39 2.22
N SER A 40 -5.67 -4.96 3.34
CA SER A 40 -7.08 -4.57 3.42
C SER A 40 -7.33 -3.32 2.56
N MET A 41 -6.44 -2.33 2.63
CA MET A 41 -6.57 -1.08 1.88
C MET A 41 -6.40 -1.28 0.38
N SER A 42 -5.42 -2.09 -0.04
CA SER A 42 -5.18 -2.42 -1.46
C SER A 42 -6.37 -3.15 -2.12
N LYS A 43 -7.11 -3.96 -1.36
CA LYS A 43 -8.34 -4.64 -1.84
C LYS A 43 -9.58 -3.75 -1.95
N THR A 44 -9.47 -2.44 -1.71
CA THR A 44 -10.61 -1.52 -1.84
C THR A 44 -11.13 -1.49 -3.28
N SER A 45 -12.45 -1.58 -3.47
CA SER A 45 -13.08 -1.51 -4.80
C SER A 45 -13.02 -0.09 -5.36
N TYR A 46 -12.59 0.07 -6.63
CA TYR A 46 -12.64 1.34 -7.37
C TYR A 46 -14.04 1.97 -7.41
N PHE A 47 -15.06 1.13 -7.38
CA PHE A 47 -16.44 1.56 -7.57
C PHE A 47 -17.16 1.63 -6.23
N THR A 48 -17.85 2.75 -6.02
CA THR A 48 -18.91 2.91 -5.02
C THR A 48 -20.26 2.75 -5.72
N LYS A 49 -21.23 2.15 -5.02
CA LYS A 49 -22.61 2.09 -5.49
C LYS A 49 -23.32 3.37 -5.05
N VAL A 50 -23.69 4.22 -6.01
CA VAL A 50 -24.58 5.36 -5.78
C VAL A 50 -25.81 5.12 -6.65
N ASP A 51 -26.99 5.09 -6.04
CA ASP A 51 -28.28 4.89 -6.73
C ASP A 51 -28.30 3.68 -7.70
N GLY A 52 -27.69 2.57 -7.27
CA GLY A 52 -27.64 1.33 -8.06
C GLY A 52 -26.63 1.33 -9.22
N LYS A 53 -25.98 2.46 -9.53
CA LYS A 53 -24.92 2.57 -10.55
C LYS A 53 -23.54 2.48 -9.90
N LYS A 54 -22.60 1.81 -10.59
CA LYS A 54 -21.18 1.78 -10.20
C LYS A 54 -20.54 3.08 -10.66
N VAL A 55 -20.15 3.93 -9.72
CA VAL A 55 -19.40 5.16 -9.99
C VAL A 55 -18.00 5.02 -9.41
N THR A 56 -16.99 5.43 -10.18
CA THR A 56 -15.60 5.44 -9.71
C THR A 56 -15.47 6.47 -8.58
N SER A 57 -15.03 6.03 -7.41
CA SER A 57 -14.81 6.89 -6.26
C SER A 57 -13.32 7.27 -6.20
N PRO A 58 -12.96 8.57 -6.32
CA PRO A 58 -11.58 9.02 -6.17
C PRO A 58 -10.97 8.60 -4.82
N GLU A 59 -11.75 8.64 -3.74
CA GLU A 59 -11.29 8.21 -2.41
C GLU A 59 -10.91 6.72 -2.36
N ASN A 60 -11.65 5.88 -3.07
CA ASN A 60 -11.36 4.45 -3.11
C ASN A 60 -10.11 4.16 -3.95
N VAL A 61 -9.89 4.91 -5.03
CA VAL A 61 -8.66 4.85 -5.83
C VAL A 61 -7.46 5.22 -4.94
N VAL A 62 -7.58 6.31 -4.17
CA VAL A 62 -6.53 6.76 -3.23
C VAL A 62 -6.26 5.71 -2.16
N LYS A 63 -7.29 5.11 -1.56
CA LYS A 63 -7.15 4.04 -0.56
C LYS A 63 -6.47 2.80 -1.11
N ARG A 64 -6.88 2.35 -2.30
CA ARG A 64 -6.28 1.21 -3.00
C ARG A 64 -4.80 1.46 -3.30
N HIS A 65 -4.51 2.60 -3.92
CA HIS A 65 -3.15 2.95 -4.29
C HIS A 65 -2.25 3.14 -3.06
N GLY A 66 -2.74 3.80 -2.00
CA GLY A 66 -2.01 3.93 -0.74
C GLY A 66 -1.71 2.58 -0.07
N GLY A 67 -2.64 1.63 -0.15
CA GLY A 67 -2.41 0.25 0.28
C GLY A 67 -1.31 -0.44 -0.51
N ALA A 68 -1.34 -0.34 -1.84
CA ALA A 68 -0.31 -0.90 -2.72
C ALA A 68 1.07 -0.28 -2.45
N LEU A 69 1.14 1.04 -2.29
CA LEU A 69 2.35 1.77 -1.92
C LEU A 69 2.90 1.36 -0.55
N GLY A 70 2.05 1.02 0.41
CA GLY A 70 2.47 0.47 1.71
C GLY A 70 3.10 -0.91 1.58
N LEU A 71 2.53 -1.78 0.73
CA LEU A 71 3.13 -3.09 0.42
C LEU A 71 4.48 -2.93 -0.31
N CYS A 72 4.59 -1.99 -1.25
CA CYS A 72 5.86 -1.66 -1.89
C CYS A 72 6.90 -1.20 -0.87
N ALA A 73 6.52 -0.37 0.10
CA ALA A 73 7.44 0.11 1.14
C ALA A 73 8.03 -1.04 1.97
N ILE A 74 7.20 -2.05 2.31
CA ILE A 74 7.63 -3.26 3.00
C ILE A 74 8.65 -4.03 2.15
N VAL A 75 8.36 -4.28 0.88
CA VAL A 75 9.28 -5.03 -0.01
C VAL A 75 10.60 -4.28 -0.19
N LEU A 76 10.55 -2.98 -0.46
CA LEU A 76 11.73 -2.15 -0.68
C LEU A 76 12.59 -1.96 0.58
N SER A 77 12.03 -2.20 1.77
CA SER A 77 12.76 -2.07 3.03
C SER A 77 13.82 -3.16 3.25
N SER A 78 13.70 -4.28 2.53
CA SER A 78 14.61 -5.43 2.60
C SER A 78 15.26 -5.68 1.23
N PRO A 79 16.16 -4.78 0.76
CA PRO A 79 16.71 -4.85 -0.59
C PRO A 79 17.66 -6.04 -0.81
N TYR A 80 18.25 -6.58 0.26
CA TYR A 80 19.25 -7.65 0.20
C TYR A 80 18.83 -8.96 0.88
N GLU A 81 17.73 -8.93 1.64
CA GLU A 81 17.23 -10.06 2.41
C GLU A 81 15.79 -10.36 2.02
N ILE A 82 15.38 -11.63 2.13
CA ILE A 82 13.99 -12.04 1.91
C ILE A 82 13.41 -12.56 3.21
N PRO A 83 13.00 -11.68 4.14
CA PRO A 83 12.20 -12.07 5.29
C PRO A 83 10.89 -12.74 4.89
N ASN A 84 10.32 -13.53 5.79
CA ASN A 84 9.08 -14.28 5.55
C ASN A 84 7.88 -13.42 5.08
N HIS A 85 7.85 -12.12 5.38
CA HIS A 85 6.79 -11.20 4.98
C HIS A 85 6.93 -10.65 3.54
N VAL A 86 8.14 -10.70 2.95
CA VAL A 86 8.41 -10.15 1.61
C VAL A 86 7.73 -10.97 0.50
N PRO A 87 7.80 -12.32 0.49
CA PRO A 87 7.09 -13.11 -0.51
C PRO A 87 5.57 -12.90 -0.49
N GLU A 88 4.95 -12.77 0.69
CA GLU A 88 3.52 -12.49 0.82
C GLU A 88 3.17 -11.11 0.25
N ALA A 89 3.95 -10.08 0.59
CA ALA A 89 3.75 -8.74 0.07
C ALA A 89 3.91 -8.67 -1.46
N LEU A 90 4.91 -9.37 -2.02
CA LEU A 90 5.13 -9.47 -3.47
C LEU A 90 3.95 -10.12 -4.19
N MET A 91 3.43 -11.23 -3.66
CA MET A 91 2.26 -11.88 -4.24
C MET A 91 1.05 -10.94 -4.30
N LEU A 92 0.82 -10.15 -3.25
CA LEU A 92 -0.24 -9.17 -3.22
C LEU A 92 -0.01 -8.04 -4.23
N LEU A 93 1.24 -7.61 -4.42
CA LEU A 93 1.58 -6.60 -5.43
C LEU A 93 1.38 -7.09 -6.86
N CYS A 94 1.60 -8.37 -7.15
CA CYS A 94 1.31 -8.94 -8.47
C CYS A 94 -0.16 -8.76 -8.89
N GLU A 95 -1.10 -8.78 -7.93
CA GLU A 95 -2.52 -8.52 -8.19
C GLU A 95 -2.77 -7.08 -8.67
N HIS A 96 -1.87 -6.14 -8.34
CA HIS A 96 -1.97 -4.70 -8.64
C HIS A 96 -1.08 -4.27 -9.81
N SER A 97 -0.43 -5.21 -10.53
CA SER A 97 0.47 -4.88 -11.64
C SER A 97 -0.24 -4.28 -12.87
N HIS A 98 -1.58 -4.39 -12.93
CA HIS A 98 -2.41 -3.91 -14.05
C HIS A 98 -3.31 -2.72 -13.64
N ASP A 99 -3.12 -2.19 -12.43
CA ASP A 99 -3.90 -1.09 -11.86
C ASP A 99 -3.40 0.31 -12.27
#